data_AF-A0A7Y5B5N2-F1
#
_entry.id   AF-A0A7Y5B5N2-F1
#
_cell.length_a   1.000
_cell.length_b   1.000
_cell.length_c   1.000
_cell.angle_alpha   90.00
_cell.angle_beta   90.00
_cell.angle_gamma   90.00
#
_symmetry.space_group_name_H-M   'P 1'
#
loop_
_entity.id
_entity.type
_entity.pdbx_description
1 polymer ?
#
loop_
_entity_poly.entity_id
_entity_poly.type
_entity_poly.pdbx_seq_one_letter_code
_entity_poly.pdbx_strand_id
1 'polypeptide(L)'
;MASSPERLAYWYLRLNGFLTIENFVVHPDTGANQRTDVDLLAVRFRHRAENLMEHMVDDLECCLCDAYANVVIAEVKRGVCALNGPWTRKDDGNIHRVLAAIGCLDQDKIAAAADALYEEGAYRGEIVQLRLMAFGNQEGKLPIPATQILFDHMIQFIWERFKAYDRQKRAIGNWADDGQALRRIFDENRRTQARFANAVRQCFGLPEAVEQ
;
A
#
# COMPACT_ATOMS: atom_id res chain seq x y z
N MET A 1 3.10 21.77 7.24
CA MET A 1 3.54 21.13 5.99
C MET A 1 2.47 20.11 5.61
N ALA A 2 1.98 20.13 4.38
CA ALA A 2 1.09 19.08 3.90
C ALA A 2 1.89 17.77 3.74
N SER A 3 1.34 16.66 4.22
CA SER A 3 1.87 15.30 3.95
C SER A 3 1.53 14.91 2.50
N SER A 4 2.13 13.83 2.01
CA SER A 4 1.92 13.37 0.63
C SER A 4 0.91 12.19 0.55
N PRO A 5 0.30 11.93 -0.61
CA PRO A 5 -0.57 10.77 -0.80
C PRO A 5 0.11 9.43 -0.51
N GLU A 6 1.40 9.31 -0.81
CA GLU A 6 2.23 8.14 -0.51
C GLU A 6 2.25 7.87 1.00
N ARG A 7 2.29 8.94 1.81
CA ARG A 7 2.21 8.83 3.28
C ARG A 7 0.85 8.34 3.77
N LEU A 8 -0.24 8.72 3.11
CA LEU A 8 -1.56 8.15 3.42
C LEU A 8 -1.60 6.64 3.13
N ALA A 9 -1.12 6.24 1.95
CA ALA A 9 -1.06 4.82 1.55
C ALA A 9 -0.14 4.01 2.49
N TYR A 10 1.01 4.59 2.89
CA TYR A 10 1.89 4.03 3.91
C TYR A 10 1.15 3.76 5.21
N TRP A 11 0.40 4.74 5.73
CA TRP A 11 -0.33 4.57 7.00
C TRP A 11 -1.49 3.59 6.88
N TYR A 12 -2.20 3.58 5.75
CA TYR A 12 -3.22 2.59 5.49
C TYR A 12 -2.64 1.16 5.55
N LEU A 13 -1.54 0.88 4.84
CA LEU A 13 -0.87 -0.42 4.88
C LEU A 13 -0.31 -0.74 6.27
N ARG A 14 0.36 0.20 6.92
CA ARG A 14 0.91 0.02 8.27
C ARG A 14 -0.17 -0.27 9.30
N LEU A 15 -1.31 0.40 9.22
CA LEU A 15 -2.46 0.14 10.10
C LEU A 15 -3.07 -1.23 9.83
N ASN A 16 -3.02 -1.73 8.60
CA ASN A 16 -3.33 -3.13 8.25
C ASN A 16 -2.22 -4.14 8.65
N GLY A 17 -1.15 -3.67 9.30
CA GLY A 17 -0.03 -4.44 9.82
C GLY A 17 0.94 -4.95 8.76
N PHE A 18 1.06 -4.23 7.66
CA PHE A 18 2.19 -4.40 6.76
C PHE A 18 3.46 -3.77 7.36
N LEU A 19 4.59 -4.42 7.12
CA LEU A 19 5.93 -3.86 7.24
C LEU A 19 6.26 -3.20 5.90
N THR A 20 6.60 -1.91 5.91
CA THR A 20 6.70 -1.12 4.68
C THR A 20 8.09 -0.51 4.51
N ILE A 21 8.55 -0.47 3.25
CA ILE A 21 9.71 0.28 2.77
C ILE A 21 9.19 1.27 1.74
N GLU A 22 9.57 2.54 1.89
CA GLU A 22 9.23 3.62 0.96
C GLU A 22 10.35 3.79 -0.07
N ASN A 23 10.00 4.24 -1.28
CA ASN A 23 10.95 4.54 -2.37
C ASN A 23 11.95 3.40 -2.58
N PHE A 24 11.45 2.18 -2.79
CA PHE A 24 12.30 1.01 -2.99
C PHE A 24 12.95 1.07 -4.37
N VAL A 25 14.18 1.56 -4.41
CA VAL A 25 14.97 1.74 -5.63
C VAL A 25 15.63 0.43 -6.04
N VAL A 26 15.45 0.06 -7.31
CA VAL A 26 16.19 -1.04 -7.93
C VAL A 26 17.23 -0.51 -8.91
N HIS A 27 18.48 -0.85 -8.62
CA HIS A 27 19.62 -0.49 -9.45
C HIS A 27 19.78 -1.44 -10.64
N PRO A 28 20.31 -0.97 -11.78
CA PRO A 28 20.68 -1.83 -12.90
C PRO A 28 21.91 -2.68 -12.54
N ASP A 29 22.09 -3.79 -13.25
CA ASP A 29 23.22 -4.70 -13.08
C ASP A 29 24.58 -4.02 -13.39
N THR A 30 24.56 -3.00 -14.24
CA THR A 30 25.74 -2.19 -14.61
C THR A 30 25.39 -0.71 -14.70
N GLY A 31 26.30 0.17 -14.24
CA GLY A 31 26.13 1.62 -14.30
C GLY A 31 25.59 2.23 -12.99
N ALA A 32 25.34 3.54 -13.00
CA ALA A 32 24.95 4.31 -11.81
C ALA A 32 23.50 4.85 -11.84
N ASN A 33 22.80 4.72 -12.96
CA ASN A 33 21.47 5.30 -13.11
C ASN A 33 20.42 4.44 -12.39
N GLN A 34 19.45 5.06 -11.72
CA GLN A 34 18.27 4.34 -11.22
C GLN A 34 17.47 3.81 -12.41
N ARG A 35 17.03 2.55 -12.35
CA ARG A 35 16.27 1.93 -13.44
C ARG A 35 14.77 2.01 -13.19
N THR A 36 14.35 1.70 -11.97
CA THR A 36 12.97 1.80 -11.50
C THR A 36 12.93 1.93 -9.99
N ASP A 37 11.84 2.47 -9.48
CA ASP A 37 11.52 2.61 -8.07
C ASP A 37 10.06 2.21 -7.82
N VAL A 38 9.82 1.57 -6.67
CA VAL A 38 8.47 1.28 -6.16
C VAL A 38 8.17 2.32 -5.08
N ASP A 39 7.03 2.99 -5.15
CA ASP A 39 6.62 3.96 -4.12
C ASP A 39 6.56 3.29 -2.74
N LEU A 40 5.91 2.12 -2.66
CA LEU A 40 5.78 1.33 -1.44
C LEU A 40 6.00 -0.17 -1.72
N LEU A 41 6.98 -0.76 -1.05
CA LEU A 41 7.11 -2.21 -0.91
C LEU A 41 6.60 -2.60 0.48
N ALA A 42 5.66 -3.55 0.54
CA ALA A 42 5.00 -3.90 1.79
C ALA A 42 4.89 -5.41 1.99
N VAL A 43 5.13 -5.91 3.20
CA VAL A 43 5.01 -7.33 3.55
C VAL A 43 4.11 -7.51 4.75
N ARG A 44 3.14 -8.43 4.65
CA ARG A 44 2.26 -8.82 5.75
C ARG A 44 2.25 -10.34 5.89
N PHE A 45 2.37 -10.84 7.12
CA PHE A 45 2.27 -12.28 7.40
C PHE A 45 0.82 -12.68 7.70
N ARG A 46 0.42 -13.87 7.24
CA ARG A 46 -0.95 -14.40 7.34
C ARG A 46 -1.50 -14.36 8.77
N HIS A 47 -0.69 -14.79 9.73
CA HIS A 47 -1.07 -14.90 11.14
C HIS A 47 -0.89 -13.60 11.93
N ARG A 48 -0.73 -12.46 11.26
CA ARG A 48 -0.64 -11.14 11.89
C ARG A 48 -1.81 -10.90 12.84
N ALA A 49 -1.47 -10.54 14.07
CA ALA A 49 -2.39 -10.13 15.12
C ALA A 49 -1.78 -8.96 15.88
N GLU A 50 -2.43 -7.80 15.85
CA GLU A 50 -1.91 -6.61 16.56
C GLU A 50 -2.08 -6.72 18.09
N ASN A 51 -3.05 -7.51 18.54
CA ASN A 51 -3.31 -7.78 19.96
C ASN A 51 -3.59 -9.28 20.13
N LEU A 52 -3.08 -9.86 21.21
CA LEU A 52 -3.18 -11.30 21.52
C LEU A 52 -4.56 -11.72 22.02
N MET A 53 -5.34 -10.78 22.57
CA MET A 53 -6.64 -11.09 23.21
C MET A 53 -7.83 -10.69 22.32
N GLU A 54 -7.78 -9.48 21.76
CA GLU A 54 -8.85 -8.92 20.92
C GLU A 54 -8.25 -8.45 19.60
N HIS A 55 -8.34 -9.30 18.59
CA HIS A 55 -7.79 -9.03 17.27
C HIS A 55 -8.49 -7.82 16.63
N MET A 56 -7.70 -6.83 16.23
CA MET A 56 -8.23 -5.72 15.44
C MET A 56 -8.57 -6.21 14.03
N VAL A 57 -9.74 -5.84 13.54
CA VAL A 57 -10.18 -6.14 12.18
C VAL A 57 -9.33 -5.32 11.21
N ASP A 58 -8.71 -6.02 10.26
CA ASP A 58 -7.96 -5.43 9.16
C ASP A 58 -8.85 -5.41 7.90
N ASP A 59 -8.47 -4.57 6.94
CA ASP A 59 -9.14 -4.44 5.66
C ASP A 59 -8.84 -5.63 4.75
N LEU A 60 -9.88 -6.36 4.38
CA LEU A 60 -9.77 -7.56 3.56
C LEU A 60 -9.19 -7.26 2.16
N GLU A 61 -9.47 -6.08 1.61
CA GLU A 61 -9.10 -5.75 0.22
C GLU A 61 -7.57 -5.75 0.03
N CYS A 62 -6.84 -5.15 0.97
CA CYS A 62 -5.38 -5.20 0.97
C CYS A 62 -4.83 -6.49 1.59
N CYS A 63 -5.54 -7.10 2.55
CA CYS A 63 -5.01 -8.23 3.32
C CYS A 63 -5.25 -9.62 2.71
N LEU A 64 -6.09 -9.76 1.69
CA LEU A 64 -6.44 -11.06 1.09
C LEU A 64 -5.17 -11.83 0.65
N CYS A 65 -4.89 -12.93 1.35
CA CYS A 65 -3.71 -13.77 1.13
C CYS A 65 -3.93 -15.18 1.69
N ASP A 66 -3.74 -16.18 0.84
CA ASP A 66 -3.84 -17.60 1.23
C ASP A 66 -2.46 -18.19 1.60
N ALA A 67 -1.39 -17.55 1.13
CA ALA A 67 0.01 -17.90 1.42
C ALA A 67 0.44 -17.43 2.83
N TYR A 68 1.65 -17.81 3.26
CA TYR A 68 2.18 -17.38 4.56
C TYR A 68 2.53 -15.89 4.60
N ALA A 69 3.06 -15.33 3.52
CA ALA A 69 3.38 -13.92 3.38
C ALA A 69 2.68 -13.28 2.16
N ASN A 70 2.13 -12.10 2.35
CA ASN A 70 1.60 -11.23 1.32
C ASN A 70 2.61 -10.10 1.05
N VAL A 71 3.18 -10.08 -0.14
CA VAL A 71 4.12 -9.06 -0.59
C VAL A 71 3.42 -8.17 -1.62
N VAL A 72 3.33 -6.89 -1.32
CA VAL A 72 2.67 -5.88 -2.14
C VAL A 72 3.72 -4.95 -2.72
N ILE A 73 3.69 -4.80 -4.05
CA ILE A 73 4.45 -3.81 -4.82
C ILE A 73 3.43 -2.75 -5.22
N ALA A 74 3.54 -1.55 -4.63
CA ALA A 74 2.51 -0.53 -4.68
C ALA A 74 2.98 0.74 -5.37
N GLU A 75 2.10 1.26 -6.22
CA GLU A 75 2.22 2.55 -6.91
C GLU A 75 1.13 3.49 -6.43
N VAL A 76 1.46 4.75 -6.18
CA VAL A 76 0.53 5.76 -5.65
C VAL A 76 0.43 6.92 -6.65
N LYS A 77 -0.79 7.25 -7.06
CA LYS A 77 -1.08 8.38 -7.95
C LYS A 77 -2.08 9.32 -7.31
N ARG A 78 -1.81 10.63 -7.39
CA ARG A 78 -2.74 11.65 -6.86
C ARG A 78 -4.13 11.58 -7.49
N GLY A 79 -4.21 11.25 -8.77
CA GLY A 79 -5.46 11.22 -9.53
C GLY A 79 -5.95 9.80 -9.76
N VAL A 80 -6.02 9.41 -11.03
CA VAL A 80 -6.45 8.06 -11.43
C VAL A 80 -5.38 7.03 -11.05
N CYS A 81 -5.79 5.90 -10.48
CA CYS A 81 -4.94 4.75 -10.25
C CYS A 81 -4.24 4.34 -11.55
N ALA A 82 -2.92 4.24 -11.52
CA ALA A 82 -2.11 3.82 -12.66
C ALA A 82 -0.86 3.08 -12.16
N LEU A 83 -0.35 2.18 -12.99
CA LEU A 83 0.96 1.57 -12.80
C LEU A 83 1.98 2.29 -13.69
N ASN A 84 3.17 2.57 -13.17
CA ASN A 84 4.25 3.10 -13.99
C ASN A 84 4.61 2.13 -15.13
N GLY A 85 4.95 2.68 -16.30
CA GLY A 85 5.32 1.89 -17.48
C GLY A 85 6.42 0.83 -17.28
N PRO A 86 7.46 1.06 -16.44
CA PRO A 86 8.41 0.03 -16.03
C PRO A 86 7.78 -1.27 -15.51
N TRP A 87 6.61 -1.21 -14.88
CA TRP A 87 5.89 -2.37 -14.35
C TRP A 87 5.08 -3.12 -15.40
N THR A 88 4.84 -2.51 -16.55
CA THR A 88 3.93 -3.04 -17.57
C THR A 88 4.67 -3.52 -18.82
N ARG A 89 5.93 -3.11 -18.99
CA ARG A 89 6.80 -3.56 -20.09
C ARG A 89 7.60 -4.78 -19.69
N LYS A 90 7.16 -5.95 -20.16
CA LYS A 90 7.81 -7.25 -19.92
C LYS A 90 9.28 -7.27 -20.38
N ASP A 91 9.56 -6.67 -21.54
CA ASP A 91 10.90 -6.62 -22.14
C ASP A 91 11.94 -5.88 -21.30
N ASP A 92 11.51 -4.96 -20.42
CA ASP A 92 12.42 -4.24 -19.55
C ASP A 92 12.95 -5.11 -18.39
N GLY A 93 12.23 -6.18 -18.04
CA GLY A 93 12.58 -7.12 -16.95
C GLY A 93 12.58 -6.50 -15.55
N ASN A 94 11.85 -5.40 -15.33
CA ASN A 94 11.89 -4.69 -14.04
C ASN A 94 11.26 -5.49 -12.90
N ILE A 95 10.17 -6.23 -13.16
CA ILE A 95 9.57 -7.12 -12.15
C ILE A 95 10.58 -8.19 -11.73
N HIS A 96 11.29 -8.82 -12.68
CA HIS A 96 12.32 -9.81 -12.37
C HIS A 96 13.39 -9.26 -11.39
N ARG A 97 13.86 -8.04 -11.63
CA ARG A 97 14.86 -7.41 -10.76
C ARG A 97 14.31 -7.06 -9.39
N VAL A 98 13.08 -6.54 -9.31
CA VAL A 98 12.42 -6.31 -8.02
C VAL A 98 12.27 -7.62 -7.25
N LEU A 99 11.80 -8.69 -7.88
CA LEU A 99 11.65 -9.99 -7.22
C LEU A 99 12.98 -10.54 -6.71
N ALA A 100 14.04 -10.41 -7.50
CA ALA A 100 15.39 -10.77 -7.09
C ALA A 100 15.89 -9.91 -5.90
N ALA A 101 15.62 -8.60 -5.93
CA ALA A 101 16.03 -7.67 -4.87
C ALA A 101 15.24 -7.86 -3.56
N ILE A 102 13.95 -8.21 -3.65
CA ILE A 102 13.12 -8.57 -2.50
C ILE A 102 13.64 -9.88 -1.87
N GLY A 103 14.08 -10.84 -2.70
CA GLY A 103 14.65 -12.10 -2.24
C GLY A 103 13.63 -13.04 -1.56
N CYS A 104 12.35 -12.92 -1.90
CA CYS A 104 11.27 -13.73 -1.31
C CYS A 104 10.96 -15.02 -2.08
N LEU A 105 11.70 -15.30 -3.15
CA LEU A 105 11.54 -16.46 -4.02
C LEU A 105 12.91 -17.06 -4.35
N ASP A 106 12.94 -18.38 -4.56
CA ASP A 106 14.07 -19.05 -5.19
C ASP A 106 14.27 -18.56 -6.63
N GLN A 107 15.52 -18.55 -7.08
CA GLN A 107 15.91 -17.95 -8.36
C GLN A 107 15.18 -18.59 -9.57
N ASP A 108 14.89 -19.89 -9.51
CA ASP A 108 14.17 -20.63 -10.56
C ASP A 108 12.67 -20.28 -10.62
N LYS A 109 12.11 -19.68 -9.56
CA LYS A 109 10.70 -19.25 -9.49
C LYS A 109 10.47 -17.81 -9.98
N ILE A 110 11.51 -16.99 -10.05
CA ILE A 110 11.39 -15.57 -10.38
C ILE A 110 10.74 -15.34 -11.74
N ALA A 111 11.14 -16.09 -12.77
CA ALA A 111 10.59 -15.92 -14.12
C ALA A 111 9.08 -16.18 -14.17
N ALA A 112 8.63 -17.30 -13.61
CA ALA A 112 7.22 -17.65 -13.54
C ALA A 112 6.41 -16.64 -12.71
N ALA A 113 6.96 -16.15 -11.60
CA ALA A 113 6.30 -15.15 -10.78
C ALA A 113 6.22 -13.78 -11.48
N ALA A 114 7.27 -13.39 -12.21
CA ALA A 114 7.26 -12.15 -12.99
C ALA A 114 6.21 -12.20 -14.11
N ASP A 115 6.13 -13.33 -14.83
CA ASP A 115 5.11 -13.53 -15.87
C ASP A 115 3.69 -13.41 -15.30
N ALA A 116 3.41 -14.07 -14.18
CA ALA A 116 2.12 -13.97 -13.50
C ALA A 116 1.81 -12.52 -13.05
N LEU A 117 2.80 -11.77 -12.56
CA LEU A 117 2.60 -10.35 -12.21
C LEU A 117 2.35 -9.47 -13.44
N TYR A 118 3.00 -9.73 -14.58
CA TYR A 118 2.75 -8.99 -15.82
C TYR A 118 1.37 -9.29 -16.42
N GLU A 119 0.83 -10.49 -16.22
CA GLU A 119 -0.41 -10.94 -16.85
C GLU A 119 -1.64 -10.78 -15.93
N GLU A 120 -1.49 -11.14 -14.65
CA GLU A 120 -2.56 -11.21 -13.67
C GLU A 120 -2.44 -10.16 -12.56
N GLY A 121 -1.33 -9.41 -12.51
CA GLY A 121 -1.05 -8.48 -11.41
C GLY A 121 -0.83 -9.18 -10.07
N ALA A 122 -0.76 -10.52 -10.05
CA ALA A 122 -0.53 -11.30 -8.85
C ALA A 122 0.19 -12.62 -9.17
N TYR A 123 0.95 -13.11 -8.21
CA TYR A 123 1.50 -14.46 -8.21
C TYR A 123 1.12 -15.16 -6.90
N ARG A 124 0.72 -16.42 -6.98
CA ARG A 124 0.34 -17.25 -5.83
C ARG A 124 1.27 -18.45 -5.71
N GLY A 125 2.19 -18.39 -4.76
CA GLY A 125 3.00 -19.53 -4.32
C GLY A 125 2.50 -20.10 -2.99
N GLU A 126 3.12 -21.18 -2.54
CA GLU A 126 2.78 -21.81 -1.25
C GLU A 126 3.16 -20.93 -0.06
N ILE A 127 4.36 -20.33 -0.11
CA ILE A 127 4.90 -19.52 0.98
C ILE A 127 4.57 -18.04 0.81
N VAL A 128 4.64 -17.52 -0.42
CA VAL A 128 4.44 -16.09 -0.70
C VAL A 128 3.36 -15.88 -1.76
N GLN A 129 2.56 -14.84 -1.56
CA GLN A 129 1.71 -14.24 -2.58
C GLN A 129 2.26 -12.85 -2.90
N LEU A 130 2.49 -12.58 -4.18
CA LEU A 130 2.94 -11.27 -4.67
C LEU A 130 1.76 -10.56 -5.32
N ARG A 131 1.60 -9.26 -5.11
CA ARG A 131 0.53 -8.46 -5.71
C ARG A 131 1.05 -7.10 -6.17
N LEU A 132 0.63 -6.69 -7.37
CA LEU A 132 0.67 -5.28 -7.78
C LEU A 132 -0.56 -4.57 -7.22
N MET A 133 -0.34 -3.39 -6.63
CA MET A 133 -1.42 -2.52 -6.15
C MET A 133 -1.24 -1.10 -6.68
N ALA A 134 -2.33 -0.48 -7.10
CA ALA A 134 -2.38 0.93 -7.45
C ALA A 134 -3.28 1.68 -6.46
N PHE A 135 -2.78 2.78 -5.91
CA PHE A 135 -3.51 3.66 -5.02
C PHE A 135 -3.82 4.97 -5.72
N GLY A 136 -5.01 5.51 -5.52
CA GLY A 136 -5.39 6.77 -6.14
C GLY A 136 -6.75 7.31 -5.73
N ASN A 137 -7.18 8.40 -6.35
CA ASN A 137 -8.45 9.04 -6.08
C ASN A 137 -9.62 8.44 -6.88
N GLN A 138 -9.33 7.81 -8.02
CA GLN A 138 -10.31 7.20 -8.92
C GLN A 138 -9.75 5.92 -9.52
N GLU A 139 -10.63 4.97 -9.84
CA GLU A 139 -10.24 3.80 -10.61
C GLU A 139 -9.76 4.19 -12.01
N GLY A 140 -8.74 3.49 -12.47
CA GLY A 140 -8.21 3.61 -13.81
C GLY A 140 -8.39 2.32 -14.60
N LYS A 141 -8.32 2.45 -15.92
CA LYS A 141 -8.12 1.31 -16.80
C LYS A 141 -6.65 0.91 -16.75
N LEU A 142 -6.34 -0.08 -15.91
CA LEU A 142 -4.98 -0.61 -15.82
C LEU A 142 -4.70 -1.58 -16.98
N PRO A 143 -3.47 -1.59 -17.51
CA PRO A 143 -3.06 -2.55 -18.54
C PRO A 143 -2.90 -3.98 -17.99
N ILE A 144 -2.82 -4.12 -16.67
CA ILE A 144 -2.68 -5.36 -15.90
C ILE A 144 -3.78 -5.33 -14.83
N PRO A 145 -4.45 -6.46 -14.50
CA PRO A 145 -5.53 -6.50 -13.52
C PRO A 145 -5.03 -6.40 -12.06
N ALA A 146 -4.24 -5.38 -11.75
CA ALA A 146 -3.77 -5.07 -10.40
C ALA A 146 -4.92 -4.55 -9.52
N THR A 147 -4.81 -4.78 -8.20
CA THR A 147 -5.79 -4.27 -7.24
C THR A 147 -5.71 -2.76 -7.15
N GLN A 148 -6.85 -2.07 -7.16
CA GLN A 148 -6.94 -0.62 -7.06
C GLN A 148 -7.58 -0.24 -5.73
N ILE A 149 -6.92 0.58 -4.90
CA ILE A 149 -7.46 1.03 -3.62
C ILE A 149 -7.58 2.54 -3.61
N LEU A 150 -8.81 3.02 -3.37
CA LEU A 150 -9.10 4.45 -3.44
C LEU A 150 -8.77 5.20 -2.15
N PHE A 151 -8.45 6.48 -2.27
CA PHE A 151 -8.19 7.37 -1.14
C PHE A 151 -9.38 7.44 -0.18
N ASP A 152 -10.62 7.49 -0.68
CA ASP A 152 -11.81 7.48 0.18
C ASP A 152 -11.94 6.21 1.00
N HIS A 153 -11.64 5.06 0.40
CA HIS A 153 -11.63 3.77 1.10
C HIS A 153 -10.59 3.74 2.21
N MET A 154 -9.36 4.19 1.91
CA MET A 154 -8.30 4.28 2.93
C MET A 154 -8.67 5.23 4.07
N ILE A 155 -9.21 6.40 3.76
CA ILE A 155 -9.66 7.38 4.76
C ILE A 155 -10.76 6.80 5.63
N GLN A 156 -11.75 6.14 5.02
CA GLN A 156 -12.83 5.46 5.74
C GLN A 156 -12.27 4.43 6.70
N PHE A 157 -11.43 3.52 6.21
CA PHE A 157 -10.80 2.50 7.04
C PHE A 157 -10.03 3.12 8.23
N ILE A 158 -9.23 4.16 8.00
CA ILE A 158 -8.47 4.81 9.07
C ILE A 158 -9.40 5.41 10.12
N TRP A 159 -10.48 6.08 9.70
CA TRP A 159 -11.48 6.65 10.60
C TRP A 159 -12.16 5.57 11.44
N GLU A 160 -12.62 4.49 10.81
CA GLU A 160 -13.25 3.35 11.47
C GLU A 160 -12.30 2.68 12.46
N ARG A 161 -11.02 2.49 12.07
CA ARG A 161 -10.01 1.88 12.93
C ARG A 161 -9.71 2.73 14.15
N PHE A 162 -9.54 4.04 14.00
CA PHE A 162 -9.34 4.92 15.15
C PHE A 162 -10.58 5.03 16.03
N LYS A 163 -11.78 4.92 15.46
CA LYS A 163 -13.03 4.92 16.24
C LYS A 163 -13.21 3.63 17.03
N ALA A 164 -13.00 2.48 16.41
CA ALA A 164 -13.16 1.16 17.03
C ALA A 164 -12.08 0.89 18.09
N TYR A 165 -10.86 1.35 17.84
CA TYR A 165 -9.68 1.05 18.68
C TYR A 165 -9.04 2.31 19.27
N ASP A 166 -9.86 3.33 19.60
CA ASP A 166 -9.42 4.65 20.07
C ASP A 166 -8.37 4.51 21.19
N ARG A 167 -8.68 3.71 22.22
CA ARG A 167 -7.82 3.51 23.39
C ARG A 167 -6.45 2.96 22.99
N GLN A 168 -6.41 1.93 22.17
CA GLN A 168 -5.19 1.27 21.73
C GLN A 168 -4.37 2.18 20.82
N LYS A 169 -5.02 3.03 20.03
CA LYS A 169 -4.38 3.94 19.07
C LYS A 169 -4.04 5.31 19.67
N ARG A 170 -4.13 5.53 20.99
CA ARG A 170 -3.77 6.83 21.63
C ARG A 170 -2.28 7.02 21.82
N ALA A 171 -1.55 5.94 22.02
CA ALA A 171 -0.11 5.98 22.29
C ALA A 171 0.70 6.16 21.00
N ILE A 172 0.63 7.36 20.42
CA ILE A 172 1.24 7.68 19.10
C ILE A 172 2.56 8.45 19.20
N GLY A 173 3.15 8.63 20.38
CA GLY A 173 4.33 9.49 20.57
C GLY A 173 5.56 9.09 19.74
N ASN A 174 5.65 7.81 19.34
CA ASN A 174 6.73 7.29 18.49
C ASN A 174 6.35 7.18 17.01
N TRP A 175 5.17 7.65 16.62
CA TRP A 175 4.77 7.69 15.21
C TRP A 175 5.44 8.87 14.52
N ALA A 176 5.69 8.74 13.23
CA ALA A 176 6.12 9.87 12.40
C ALA A 176 5.04 10.96 12.37
N ASP A 177 5.45 12.19 12.05
CA ASP A 177 4.62 13.40 12.15
C ASP A 177 3.28 13.31 11.41
N ASP A 178 3.26 12.63 10.27
CA ASP A 178 2.08 12.40 9.44
C ASP A 178 1.09 11.42 10.09
N GLY A 179 1.58 10.40 10.80
CA GLY A 179 0.73 9.52 11.61
C GLY A 179 0.14 10.25 12.81
N GLN A 180 0.93 11.10 13.44
CA GLN A 180 0.45 11.97 14.51
C GLN A 180 -0.58 12.98 13.99
N ALA A 181 -0.40 13.48 12.76
CA ALA A 181 -1.36 14.36 12.10
C ALA A 181 -2.69 13.64 11.84
N LEU A 182 -2.68 12.41 11.29
CA LEU A 182 -3.91 11.61 11.11
C LEU A 182 -4.66 11.44 12.43
N ARG A 183 -3.94 11.13 13.51
CA ARG A 183 -4.55 10.97 14.82
C ARG A 183 -5.15 12.28 15.36
N ARG A 184 -4.46 13.40 15.21
CA ARG A 184 -4.95 14.71 15.62
C ARG A 184 -6.21 15.12 14.85
N ILE A 185 -6.18 14.95 13.53
CA ILE A 185 -7.33 15.19 12.65
C ILE A 185 -8.51 14.31 13.09
N PHE A 186 -8.26 13.05 13.45
CA PHE A 186 -9.29 12.19 14.02
C PHE A 186 -9.85 12.74 15.32
N ASP A 187 -9.02 13.11 16.29
CA ASP A 187 -9.49 13.61 17.58
C ASP A 187 -10.35 14.88 17.44
N GLU A 188 -9.98 15.78 16.52
CA GLU A 188 -10.71 17.02 16.20
C GLU A 188 -12.03 16.75 15.43
N ASN A 189 -12.10 15.69 14.63
CA ASN A 189 -13.21 15.43 13.70
C ASN A 189 -13.96 14.11 13.95
N ARG A 190 -13.73 13.45 15.10
CA ARG A 190 -14.25 12.10 15.42
C ARG A 190 -15.77 11.92 15.32
N ARG A 191 -16.54 13.03 15.33
CA ARG A 191 -18.00 13.01 15.26
C ARG A 191 -18.54 12.77 13.86
N THR A 192 -17.79 13.13 12.82
CA THR A 192 -18.26 13.08 11.43
C THR A 192 -17.15 12.62 10.51
N GLN A 193 -17.36 11.46 9.88
CA GLN A 193 -16.44 10.91 8.89
C GLN A 193 -16.16 11.91 7.75
N ALA A 194 -17.17 12.62 7.25
CA ALA A 194 -17.00 13.62 6.21
C ALA A 194 -16.03 14.76 6.61
N ARG A 195 -16.10 15.23 7.86
CA ARG A 195 -15.17 16.26 8.35
C ARG A 195 -13.74 15.72 8.48
N PHE A 196 -13.60 14.49 8.98
CA PHE A 196 -12.32 13.80 9.03
C PHE A 196 -11.75 13.64 7.61
N ALA A 197 -12.54 13.16 6.66
CA ALA A 197 -12.13 12.96 5.28
C ALA A 197 -11.65 14.26 4.62
N ASN A 198 -12.41 15.35 4.76
CA ASN A 198 -12.02 16.66 4.22
C ASN A 198 -10.71 17.17 4.82
N ALA A 199 -10.54 17.05 6.14
CA ALA A 199 -9.31 17.46 6.82
C ALA A 199 -8.11 16.59 6.43
N VAL A 200 -8.29 15.28 6.25
CA VAL A 200 -7.24 14.39 5.73
C VAL A 200 -6.89 14.75 4.28
N ARG A 201 -7.87 14.97 3.41
CA ARG A 201 -7.64 15.39 2.01
C ARG A 201 -6.82 16.68 1.94
N GLN A 202 -7.15 17.67 2.75
CA GLN A 202 -6.38 18.92 2.85
C GLN A 202 -4.97 18.69 3.40
N CYS A 203 -4.83 17.90 4.47
CA CYS A 203 -3.55 17.66 5.12
C CYS A 203 -2.58 16.82 4.26
N PHE A 204 -3.10 15.87 3.49
CA PHE A 204 -2.31 14.95 2.64
C PHE A 204 -2.25 15.38 1.17
N GLY A 205 -2.76 16.58 0.85
CA GLY A 205 -2.73 17.11 -0.51
C GLY A 205 -3.45 16.20 -1.52
N LEU A 206 -4.59 15.63 -1.15
CA LEU A 206 -5.41 14.79 -2.03
C LEU A 206 -6.38 15.67 -2.84
N PRO A 207 -6.85 15.22 -4.01
CA PRO A 207 -7.93 15.91 -4.73
C PRO A 207 -9.21 15.96 -3.90
N GLU A 208 -10.25 16.59 -4.44
CA GLU A 208 -11.59 16.47 -3.86
C GLU A 208 -12.13 15.03 -4.00
N ALA A 209 -13.06 14.69 -3.12
CA ALA A 209 -13.78 13.43 -3.23
C ALA A 209 -14.55 13.41 -4.56
N VAL A 210 -14.61 12.24 -5.17
CA VAL A 210 -15.34 12.07 -6.42
C VAL A 210 -16.74 11.65 -6.02
N GLU A 211 -17.72 12.49 -6.33
CA GLU A 211 -19.13 12.12 -6.16
C GLU A 211 -19.39 10.87 -7.02
N GLN A 212 -19.86 9.79 -6.38
CA GLN A 212 -20.26 8.55 -7.02
C GLN A 212 -21.67 8.67 -7.61
#